data_AF-A0A6A7LFU5-F1
#
_entry.id   AF-A0A6A7LFU5-F1
#
_cell.length_a   1.000
_cell.length_b   1.000
_cell.length_c   1.000
_cell.angle_alpha   90.00
_cell.angle_beta   90.00
_cell.angle_gamma   90.00
#
_symmetry.space_group_name_H-M   'P 1'
#
loop_
_entity.id
_entity.type
_entity.pdbx_description
1 polymer ?
#
loop_
_entity_poly.entity_id
_entity_poly.type
_entity_poly.pdbx_seq_one_letter_code
_entity_poly.pdbx_strand_id
1 'polypeptide(L)'
;MKHNPTVIVIGAALLTIGVGFILMAAPFESNHAAAYPMDQRGDHSYGMMEPGHYAAGTIASIQNDENGNPSWILSGYWKASLTKGEAGEYGNQSAPASNSTSAMVKDMSQNGKFVASFDMVMTNGSALHQHQIDNFTLTELSMPDNKTAVFNGTSTITMKDGPVSNVPTSVTYMGNNVVSIYLDPTAVSNHFGDTPIYGTITKSVQIIK
;
A
#
# COMPACT_ATOMS: atom_id res chain seq x y z
N MET A 1 78.47 -5.68 59.49
CA MET A 1 77.98 -6.83 60.28
C MET A 1 76.69 -6.41 60.96
N LYS A 2 75.65 -7.26 60.87
CA LYS A 2 74.51 -7.41 61.82
C LYS A 2 73.54 -6.21 61.90
N HIS A 3 72.22 -6.29 61.71
CA HIS A 3 71.23 -7.38 61.68
C HIS A 3 70.00 -6.95 60.85
N ASN A 4 69.33 -7.91 60.20
CA ASN A 4 67.88 -7.89 59.88
C ASN A 4 67.11 -8.54 61.07
N PRO A 5 65.77 -8.56 61.12
CA PRO A 5 64.77 -7.52 60.81
C PRO A 5 63.69 -7.45 61.93
N THR A 6 62.75 -6.49 61.89
CA THR A 6 61.37 -6.78 62.34
C THR A 6 60.38 -5.98 61.53
N VAL A 7 59.48 -6.72 60.91
CA VAL A 7 58.38 -6.31 60.06
C VAL A 7 57.23 -5.82 60.94
N ILE A 8 56.67 -4.66 60.64
CA ILE A 8 55.31 -4.30 61.03
C ILE A 8 54.57 -3.93 59.75
N VAL A 9 53.69 -4.82 59.32
CA VAL A 9 52.69 -4.56 58.29
C VAL A 9 51.48 -3.94 58.99
N ILE A 10 51.18 -2.68 58.69
CA ILE A 10 49.85 -2.11 58.92
C ILE A 10 49.36 -1.65 57.56
N GLY A 11 48.31 -2.32 57.08
CA GLY A 11 47.75 -2.14 55.75
C GLY A 11 47.21 -0.73 55.56
N ALA A 12 47.71 -0.04 54.53
CA ALA A 12 47.09 1.16 54.01
C ALA A 12 45.95 0.75 53.07
N ALA A 13 44.71 1.01 53.50
CA ALA A 13 43.53 0.89 52.65
C ALA A 13 43.59 1.96 51.54
N LEU A 14 43.51 1.51 50.30
CA LEU A 14 43.35 2.34 49.10
C LEU A 14 42.00 3.07 49.16
N LEU A 15 42.04 4.40 49.20
CA LEU A 15 40.88 5.25 48.98
C LEU A 15 40.69 5.42 47.47
N THR A 16 39.92 4.52 46.84
CA THR A 16 39.42 4.73 45.48
C THR A 16 38.14 5.56 45.55
N ILE A 17 38.20 6.79 45.03
CA ILE A 17 37.02 7.64 44.81
C ILE A 17 36.23 7.01 43.67
N GLY A 18 35.24 6.18 44.01
CA GLY A 18 34.24 5.71 43.07
C GLY A 18 33.27 6.85 42.75
N VAL A 19 33.41 7.45 41.56
CA VAL A 19 32.34 8.27 40.97
C VAL A 19 31.21 7.31 40.62
N GLY A 20 30.22 7.21 41.50
CA GLY A 20 29.00 6.46 41.25
C GLY A 20 28.21 7.14 40.14
N PHE A 21 28.24 6.58 38.93
CA PHE A 21 27.19 6.83 37.95
C PHE A 21 25.91 6.20 38.49
N ILE A 22 25.01 7.03 39.02
CA ILE A 22 23.62 6.62 39.24
C ILE A 22 23.01 6.48 37.83
N LEU A 23 23.02 5.28 37.28
CA LEU A 23 22.11 4.88 36.22
C LEU A 23 20.71 4.91 36.83
N MET A 24 20.02 6.04 36.71
CA MET A 24 18.58 6.07 36.84
C MET A 24 18.01 5.28 35.66
N ALA A 25 17.92 3.97 35.82
CA ALA A 25 17.03 3.15 35.00
C ALA A 25 15.61 3.60 35.34
N ALA A 26 15.11 4.62 34.65
CA ALA A 26 13.68 4.82 34.57
C ALA A 26 13.09 3.50 34.03
N PRO A 27 12.10 2.90 34.69
CA PRO A 27 11.39 1.80 34.08
C PRO A 27 10.73 2.37 32.83
N PHE A 28 11.26 2.02 31.65
CA PHE A 28 10.47 2.08 30.45
C PHE A 28 9.28 1.16 30.72
N GLU A 29 8.12 1.75 30.96
CA GLU A 29 6.87 1.00 30.94
C GLU A 29 6.82 0.32 29.57
N SER A 30 6.95 -1.01 29.59
CA SER A 30 6.70 -1.85 28.44
C SER A 30 5.22 -1.70 28.10
N ASN A 31 4.90 -0.67 27.32
CA ASN A 31 3.65 -0.62 26.59
C ASN A 31 3.67 -1.83 25.66
N HIS A 32 3.05 -2.93 26.11
CA HIS A 32 2.76 -4.06 25.27
C HIS A 32 1.85 -3.54 24.16
N ALA A 33 2.44 -3.16 23.03
CA ALA A 33 1.71 -2.96 21.79
C ALA A 33 1.20 -4.34 21.37
N ALA A 34 0.05 -4.75 21.92
CA ALA A 34 -0.67 -5.89 21.42
C ALA A 34 -1.28 -5.46 20.08
N ALA A 35 -0.74 -5.96 18.97
CA ALA A 35 -1.53 -6.01 17.75
C ALA A 35 -2.75 -6.88 18.08
N TYR A 36 -3.93 -6.27 18.16
CA TYR A 36 -5.16 -7.05 18.26
C TYR A 36 -5.24 -7.89 16.99
N PRO A 37 -5.26 -9.23 17.08
CA PRO A 37 -5.55 -10.03 15.92
C PRO A 37 -6.95 -9.65 15.47
N MET A 38 -7.06 -8.86 14.41
CA MET A 38 -8.25 -8.88 13.60
C MET A 38 -8.21 -10.21 12.87
N ASP A 39 -9.14 -11.11 13.16
CA ASP A 39 -9.58 -12.06 12.14
C ASP A 39 -9.78 -11.26 10.84
N GLN A 40 -9.28 -11.76 9.70
CA GLN A 40 -9.41 -11.12 8.37
C GLN A 40 -10.71 -10.31 8.28
N ARG A 41 -10.67 -9.00 8.60
CA ARG A 41 -11.85 -8.18 8.98
C ARG A 41 -13.12 -9.02 9.15
N GLY A 42 -13.19 -9.77 10.25
CA GLY A 42 -14.08 -10.92 10.42
C GLY A 42 -15.50 -10.68 9.93
N ASP A 43 -16.02 -11.59 9.11
CA ASP A 43 -17.42 -11.76 8.66
C ASP A 43 -18.17 -10.53 8.08
N HIS A 44 -17.58 -9.35 8.15
CA HIS A 44 -17.82 -8.21 7.28
C HIS A 44 -16.89 -8.34 6.07
N SER A 45 -16.92 -9.53 5.46
CA SER A 45 -16.31 -9.78 4.17
C SER A 45 -17.02 -8.86 3.20
N TYR A 46 -16.46 -7.68 3.01
CA TYR A 46 -16.71 -6.91 1.82
C TYR A 46 -16.42 -7.86 0.67
N GLY A 47 -17.47 -8.37 0.03
CA GLY A 47 -17.32 -9.31 -1.08
C GLY A 47 -16.34 -8.75 -2.11
N MET A 48 -15.83 -9.64 -2.95
CA MET A 48 -15.01 -9.25 -4.09
C MET A 48 -15.66 -8.06 -4.81
N MET A 49 -14.85 -7.11 -5.30
CA MET A 49 -15.42 -5.96 -6.01
C MET A 49 -16.08 -6.47 -7.30
N GLU A 50 -17.39 -6.55 -7.27
CA GLU A 50 -18.25 -7.08 -8.34
C GLU A 50 -19.16 -5.99 -8.90
N PRO A 51 -19.81 -6.20 -10.06
CA PRO A 51 -20.81 -5.27 -10.57
C PRO A 51 -21.85 -4.91 -9.52
N GLY A 52 -22.10 -3.62 -9.35
CA GLY A 52 -22.93 -3.09 -8.27
C GLY A 52 -22.19 -2.77 -6.97
N HIS A 53 -20.86 -2.89 -6.89
CA HIS A 53 -20.11 -2.56 -5.67
C HIS A 53 -19.40 -1.21 -5.74
N TYR A 54 -19.26 -0.58 -4.58
CA TYR A 54 -18.38 0.54 -4.30
C TYR A 54 -17.29 0.09 -3.34
N ALA A 55 -16.05 0.46 -3.59
CA ALA A 55 -14.93 0.22 -2.69
C ALA A 55 -14.14 1.52 -2.47
N ALA A 56 -13.56 1.68 -1.29
CA ALA A 56 -12.68 2.79 -0.97
C ALA A 56 -11.65 2.39 0.07
N GLY A 57 -10.59 3.18 0.16
CA GLY A 57 -9.44 2.82 0.97
C GLY A 57 -8.37 3.88 1.06
N THR A 58 -7.25 3.50 1.66
CA THR A 58 -6.05 4.33 1.78
C THR A 58 -4.97 3.87 0.82
N ILE A 59 -4.09 4.78 0.45
CA ILE A 59 -2.80 4.50 -0.19
C ILE A 59 -1.72 4.60 0.89
N ALA A 60 -0.82 3.63 0.91
CA ALA A 60 0.36 3.60 1.76
C ALA A 60 1.41 2.74 1.06
N SER A 61 2.29 3.39 0.29
CA SER A 61 3.27 2.70 -0.56
C SER A 61 4.64 3.34 -0.43
N ILE A 62 5.67 2.53 -0.63
CA ILE A 62 7.03 3.00 -0.89
C ILE A 62 7.29 2.83 -2.37
N GLN A 63 7.85 3.85 -3.01
CA GLN A 63 8.36 3.76 -4.37
C GLN A 63 9.88 3.89 -4.36
N ASN A 64 10.51 3.07 -5.19
CA ASN A 64 11.95 2.98 -5.26
C ASN A 64 12.52 3.91 -6.34
N ASP A 65 13.78 4.30 -6.18
CA ASP A 65 14.57 4.87 -7.27
C ASP A 65 14.97 3.80 -8.31
N GLU A 66 15.67 4.23 -9.36
CA GLU A 66 16.16 3.36 -10.44
C GLU A 66 17.11 2.25 -9.96
N ASN A 67 17.72 2.41 -8.77
CA ASN A 67 18.61 1.41 -8.18
C ASN A 67 17.86 0.44 -7.24
N GLY A 68 16.54 0.59 -7.10
CA GLY A 68 15.72 -0.20 -6.20
C GLY A 68 15.74 0.28 -4.74
N ASN A 69 16.31 1.45 -4.44
CA ASN A 69 16.31 1.98 -3.08
C ASN A 69 15.01 2.75 -2.80
N PRO A 70 14.40 2.61 -1.60
CA PRO A 70 13.28 3.44 -1.18
C PRO A 70 13.58 4.95 -1.27
N SER A 71 12.90 5.65 -2.17
CA SER A 71 13.12 7.10 -2.36
C SER A 71 11.87 7.93 -2.13
N TRP A 72 10.67 7.35 -2.26
CA TRP A 72 9.40 8.06 -2.07
C TRP A 72 8.41 7.30 -1.20
N ILE A 73 7.65 8.06 -0.42
CA ILE A 73 6.51 7.62 0.37
C ILE A 73 5.25 8.16 -0.31
N LEU A 74 4.31 7.28 -0.63
CA LEU A 74 3.01 7.62 -1.18
C LEU A 74 1.93 7.39 -0.13
N SER A 75 1.12 8.41 0.14
CA SER A 75 0.02 8.32 1.11
C SER A 75 -1.21 9.07 0.64
N GLY A 76 -2.39 8.47 0.79
CA GLY A 76 -3.62 9.11 0.32
C GLY A 76 -4.83 8.21 0.38
N TYR A 77 -5.76 8.43 -0.54
CA TYR A 77 -7.02 7.71 -0.60
C TYR A 77 -7.40 7.36 -2.04
N TRP A 78 -8.21 6.32 -2.16
CA TRP A 78 -8.80 5.92 -3.42
C TRP A 78 -10.26 5.50 -3.22
N LYS A 79 -11.02 5.55 -4.30
CA LYS A 79 -12.37 5.01 -4.38
C LYS A 79 -12.64 4.48 -5.77
N ALA A 80 -13.49 3.47 -5.83
CA ALA A 80 -13.89 2.84 -7.06
C ALA A 80 -15.35 2.40 -6.99
N SER A 81 -15.99 2.32 -8.14
CA SER A 81 -17.33 1.76 -8.26
C SER A 81 -17.46 0.99 -9.55
N LEU A 82 -18.11 -0.16 -9.50
CA LEU A 82 -18.57 -0.88 -10.68
C LEU A 82 -20.08 -0.84 -10.69
N THR A 83 -20.69 -0.28 -11.73
CA THR A 83 -22.15 -0.25 -11.87
C THR A 83 -22.66 -1.54 -12.48
N LYS A 84 -23.85 -1.98 -12.05
CA LYS A 84 -24.48 -3.21 -12.53
C LYS A 84 -25.10 -2.95 -13.92
N GLY A 85 -24.69 -3.71 -14.94
CA GLY A 85 -25.43 -3.86 -16.20
C GLY A 85 -26.75 -4.60 -15.98
N GLU A 86 -27.66 -4.63 -16.95
CA GLU A 86 -28.97 -5.28 -16.78
C GLU A 86 -28.82 -6.80 -16.57
N ALA A 87 -29.71 -7.39 -15.76
CA ALA A 87 -29.60 -8.79 -15.36
C ALA A 87 -29.83 -9.74 -16.56
N GLY A 88 -28.77 -10.45 -16.96
CA GLY A 88 -28.76 -11.33 -18.15
C GLY A 88 -27.48 -11.16 -19.01
N GLU A 89 -26.69 -10.13 -18.74
CA GLU A 89 -25.49 -9.76 -19.50
C GLU A 89 -24.18 -10.39 -18.98
N TYR A 90 -24.20 -10.88 -17.74
CA TYR A 90 -23.06 -11.55 -17.11
C TYR A 90 -23.35 -13.05 -17.01
N GLY A 91 -23.14 -13.75 -18.11
CA GLY A 91 -23.22 -15.20 -18.17
C GLY A 91 -22.20 -15.84 -17.24
N ASN A 92 -22.67 -16.81 -16.46
CA ASN A 92 -21.87 -17.75 -15.68
C ASN A 92 -20.69 -18.26 -16.53
N GLN A 93 -19.43 -18.09 -16.09
CA GLN A 93 -18.36 -18.87 -16.72
C GLN A 93 -17.21 -19.22 -15.78
N SER A 94 -17.25 -20.46 -15.29
CA SER A 94 -16.05 -21.25 -15.01
C SER A 94 -15.29 -21.47 -16.33
N ALA A 95 -14.00 -21.17 -16.35
CA ALA A 95 -13.09 -21.28 -17.50
C ALA A 95 -12.96 -22.73 -18.05
N PRO A 96 -12.26 -23.03 -19.19
CA PRO A 96 -11.50 -22.17 -20.10
C PRO A 96 -11.70 -22.45 -21.64
N ALA A 97 -10.99 -21.63 -22.44
CA ALA A 97 -10.45 -21.85 -23.80
C ALA A 97 -11.07 -21.08 -24.99
N SER A 98 -10.16 -20.32 -25.62
CA SER A 98 -10.08 -19.94 -27.03
C SER A 98 -11.03 -18.88 -27.60
N ASN A 99 -10.41 -17.73 -27.89
CA ASN A 99 -10.62 -16.90 -29.07
C ASN A 99 -12.03 -16.31 -29.23
N SER A 100 -12.31 -15.21 -28.53
CA SER A 100 -13.43 -14.33 -28.88
C SER A 100 -13.03 -12.88 -28.74
N THR A 101 -12.59 -12.31 -29.86
CA THR A 101 -12.38 -10.88 -30.03
C THR A 101 -13.73 -10.15 -30.06
N SER A 102 -13.82 -9.08 -29.25
CA SER A 102 -14.51 -7.82 -29.61
C SER A 102 -16.01 -7.62 -29.39
N ALA A 103 -16.73 -8.42 -28.59
CA ALA A 103 -18.10 -8.06 -28.15
C ALA A 103 -18.22 -7.73 -26.64
N MET A 104 -17.51 -8.48 -25.78
CA MET A 104 -17.59 -8.37 -24.31
C MET A 104 -16.87 -7.12 -23.74
N VAL A 105 -15.90 -6.57 -24.47
CA VAL A 105 -15.10 -5.40 -24.08
C VAL A 105 -15.89 -4.08 -24.21
N LYS A 106 -16.91 -4.02 -25.08
CA LYS A 106 -17.60 -2.76 -25.40
C LYS A 106 -18.63 -2.33 -24.35
N ASP A 107 -19.31 -3.26 -23.68
CA ASP A 107 -20.36 -2.90 -22.71
C ASP A 107 -19.80 -2.61 -21.30
N MET A 108 -18.71 -3.31 -20.93
CA MET A 108 -17.96 -3.05 -19.70
C MET A 108 -17.25 -1.69 -19.68
N SER A 109 -16.99 -1.11 -20.86
CA SER A 109 -16.28 0.15 -21.06
C SER A 109 -16.89 1.34 -20.32
N GLN A 110 -18.16 1.27 -19.91
CA GLN A 110 -18.88 2.43 -19.35
C GLN A 110 -19.18 2.37 -17.85
N ASN A 111 -18.87 1.25 -17.19
CA ASN A 111 -19.48 0.98 -15.88
C ASN A 111 -18.50 0.97 -14.70
N GLY A 112 -17.19 0.98 -14.94
CA GLY A 112 -16.14 1.05 -13.90
C GLY A 112 -15.59 2.47 -13.72
N LYS A 113 -15.58 2.98 -12.49
CA LYS A 113 -14.90 4.23 -12.12
C LYS A 113 -13.83 3.96 -11.09
N PHE A 114 -12.69 4.61 -11.23
CA PHE A 114 -11.61 4.61 -10.26
C PHE A 114 -11.05 6.03 -10.14
N VAL A 115 -10.83 6.49 -8.90
CA VAL A 115 -10.21 7.78 -8.60
C VAL A 115 -9.29 7.60 -7.40
N ALA A 116 -8.11 8.23 -7.45
CA ALA A 116 -7.20 8.32 -6.31
C ALA A 116 -6.62 9.72 -6.16
N SER A 117 -6.28 10.10 -4.93
CA SER A 117 -5.49 11.30 -4.64
C SER A 117 -4.49 10.94 -3.55
N PHE A 118 -3.23 11.31 -3.75
CA PHE A 118 -2.16 10.98 -2.82
C PHE A 118 -1.02 12.00 -2.88
N ASP A 119 -0.36 12.13 -1.74
CA ASP A 119 0.92 12.83 -1.62
C ASP A 119 2.04 11.85 -1.91
N MET A 120 3.11 12.37 -2.50
CA MET A 120 4.34 11.68 -2.80
C MET A 120 5.49 12.51 -2.22
N VAL A 121 6.13 11.98 -1.18
CA VAL A 121 7.14 12.71 -0.39
C VAL A 121 8.45 11.94 -0.41
N MET A 122 9.57 12.60 -0.68
CA MET A 122 10.86 11.92 -0.63
C MET A 122 11.10 11.36 0.78
N THR A 123 11.76 10.21 0.90
CA THR A 123 12.06 9.57 2.20
C THR A 123 12.90 10.45 3.12
N ASN A 124 13.64 11.41 2.57
CA ASN A 124 14.41 12.43 3.30
C ASN A 124 13.63 13.74 3.56
N GLY A 125 12.37 13.82 3.13
CA GLY A 125 11.48 14.98 3.30
C GLY A 125 11.77 16.20 2.41
N SER A 126 12.73 16.12 1.48
CA SER A 126 13.19 17.30 0.72
C SER A 126 12.27 17.73 -0.43
N ALA A 127 11.33 16.89 -0.84
CA ALA A 127 10.30 17.24 -1.82
C ALA A 127 8.96 16.59 -1.49
N LEU A 128 7.90 17.27 -1.89
CA LEU A 128 6.51 16.84 -1.77
C LEU A 128 5.79 17.19 -3.08
N HIS A 129 5.11 16.21 -3.65
CA HIS A 129 4.18 16.35 -4.76
C HIS A 129 2.81 15.85 -4.35
N GLN A 130 1.77 16.45 -4.92
CA GLN A 130 0.40 15.96 -4.81
C GLN A 130 -0.04 15.47 -6.18
N HIS A 131 -0.63 14.28 -6.22
CA HIS A 131 -1.07 13.63 -7.44
C HIS A 131 -2.52 13.16 -7.35
N GLN A 132 -3.18 13.10 -8.50
CA GLN A 132 -4.51 12.54 -8.70
C GLN A 132 -4.49 11.56 -9.88
N ILE A 133 -5.27 10.50 -9.73
CA ILE A 133 -5.64 9.56 -10.78
C ILE A 133 -7.13 9.76 -11.00
N ASP A 134 -7.53 10.16 -12.20
CA ASP A 134 -8.93 10.36 -12.55
C ASP A 134 -9.23 9.90 -13.98
N ASN A 135 -10.48 10.11 -14.42
CA ASN A 135 -10.93 9.76 -15.77
C ASN A 135 -10.66 8.30 -16.17
N PHE A 136 -10.69 7.39 -15.20
CA PHE A 136 -10.49 5.97 -15.45
C PHE A 136 -11.58 5.43 -16.39
N THR A 137 -11.15 4.84 -17.49
CA THR A 137 -12.00 4.14 -18.45
C THR A 137 -11.63 2.67 -18.42
N LEU A 138 -12.56 1.83 -17.96
CA LEU A 138 -12.37 0.38 -17.90
C LEU A 138 -12.27 -0.18 -19.33
N THR A 139 -11.30 -1.05 -19.59
CA THR A 139 -11.16 -1.77 -20.86
C THR A 139 -11.30 -3.27 -20.69
N GLU A 140 -10.93 -3.79 -19.52
CA GLU A 140 -11.01 -5.22 -19.23
C GLU A 140 -11.20 -5.44 -17.73
N LEU A 141 -12.04 -6.42 -17.40
CA LEU A 141 -12.23 -6.94 -16.05
C LEU A 141 -11.90 -8.44 -16.06
N SER A 142 -11.09 -8.89 -15.12
CA SER A 142 -10.85 -10.31 -14.89
C SER A 142 -10.91 -10.67 -13.40
N MET A 143 -11.31 -11.90 -13.12
CA MET A 143 -11.35 -12.48 -11.77
C MET A 143 -10.60 -13.81 -11.82
N PRO A 144 -9.25 -13.79 -11.73
CA PRO A 144 -8.44 -15.00 -11.89
C PRO A 144 -8.71 -16.05 -10.80
N ASP A 145 -9.17 -15.62 -9.62
CA ASP A 145 -9.62 -16.49 -8.53
C ASP A 145 -10.69 -15.78 -7.68
N ASN A 146 -11.12 -16.42 -6.59
CA ASN A 146 -12.16 -15.90 -5.68
C ASN A 146 -11.67 -14.83 -4.69
N LYS A 147 -10.41 -14.42 -4.76
CA LYS A 147 -9.76 -13.43 -3.89
C LYS A 147 -9.11 -12.29 -4.66
N THR A 148 -9.04 -12.40 -5.99
CA THR A 148 -8.39 -11.43 -6.86
C THR A 148 -9.34 -10.93 -7.95
N ALA A 149 -9.47 -9.61 -8.09
CA ALA A 149 -10.15 -8.97 -9.22
C ALA A 149 -9.23 -7.91 -9.83
N VAL A 150 -9.09 -7.92 -11.15
CA VAL A 150 -8.19 -7.04 -11.90
C VAL A 150 -8.99 -6.20 -12.88
N PHE A 151 -8.82 -4.89 -12.77
CA PHE A 151 -9.48 -3.88 -13.59
C PHE A 151 -8.40 -3.19 -14.42
N ASN A 152 -8.34 -3.49 -15.71
CA ASN A 152 -7.45 -2.82 -16.64
C ASN A 152 -8.22 -1.70 -17.36
N GLY A 153 -7.55 -0.58 -17.58
CA GLY A 153 -8.14 0.57 -18.21
C GLY A 153 -7.10 1.64 -18.55
N THR A 154 -7.59 2.83 -18.84
CA THR A 154 -6.75 4.02 -19.00
C THR A 154 -7.19 5.10 -18.03
N SER A 155 -6.24 5.89 -17.51
CA SER A 155 -6.52 7.01 -16.60
C SER A 155 -5.85 8.30 -17.08
N THR A 156 -6.23 9.42 -16.48
CA THR A 156 -5.44 10.64 -16.49
C THR A 156 -4.73 10.80 -15.15
N ILE A 157 -3.45 11.17 -15.19
CA ILE A 157 -2.59 11.32 -14.02
C ILE A 157 -2.07 12.75 -13.97
N THR A 158 -2.28 13.47 -12.88
CA THR A 158 -1.69 14.82 -12.73
C THR A 158 -0.18 14.69 -12.55
N MET A 159 0.62 15.40 -13.35
CA MET A 159 2.08 15.45 -13.22
C MET A 159 2.55 16.90 -13.06
N LYS A 160 3.83 17.08 -12.70
CA LYS A 160 4.45 18.40 -12.52
C LYS A 160 4.32 19.30 -13.76
N ASP A 161 4.48 18.72 -14.96
CA ASP A 161 4.45 19.45 -16.23
C ASP A 161 3.04 19.46 -16.88
N GLY A 162 2.02 19.02 -16.14
CA GLY A 162 0.64 18.93 -16.58
C GLY A 162 0.08 17.51 -16.53
N PRO A 163 -1.25 17.32 -16.64
CA PRO A 163 -1.83 15.98 -16.64
C PRO A 163 -1.43 15.16 -17.87
N VAL A 164 -1.17 13.87 -17.67
CA VAL A 164 -0.94 12.89 -18.74
C VAL A 164 -2.17 12.01 -18.87
N SER A 165 -2.83 12.07 -20.02
CA SER A 165 -4.04 11.29 -20.32
C SER A 165 -3.71 9.92 -20.93
N ASN A 166 -4.68 9.00 -20.89
CA ASN A 166 -4.60 7.67 -21.50
C ASN A 166 -3.46 6.79 -20.97
N VAL A 167 -3.06 6.99 -19.71
CA VAL A 167 -2.04 6.15 -19.06
C VAL A 167 -2.64 4.77 -18.80
N PRO A 168 -2.07 3.68 -19.36
CA PRO A 168 -2.52 2.33 -19.04
C PRO A 168 -2.41 2.10 -17.53
N THR A 169 -3.54 1.70 -16.94
CA THR A 169 -3.70 1.55 -15.49
C THR A 169 -4.30 0.19 -15.20
N SER A 170 -3.70 -0.55 -14.26
CA SER A 170 -4.25 -1.80 -13.73
C SER A 170 -4.52 -1.63 -12.24
N VAL A 171 -5.76 -1.87 -11.83
CA VAL A 171 -6.17 -1.83 -10.42
C VAL A 171 -6.55 -3.24 -10.00
N THR A 172 -5.78 -3.79 -9.07
CA THR A 172 -5.94 -5.16 -8.57
C THR A 172 -6.40 -5.14 -7.12
N TYR A 173 -7.53 -5.78 -6.85
CA TYR A 173 -8.07 -6.01 -5.51
C TYR A 173 -7.67 -7.40 -5.07
N MET A 174 -7.09 -7.54 -3.87
CA MET A 174 -6.55 -8.80 -3.38
C MET A 174 -6.99 -9.09 -1.95
N GLY A 175 -7.54 -10.29 -1.75
CA GLY A 175 -7.94 -10.84 -0.45
C GLY A 175 -8.86 -9.91 0.34
N ASN A 176 -9.68 -9.09 -0.33
CA ASN A 176 -10.59 -8.09 0.24
C ASN A 176 -9.96 -7.02 1.14
N ASN A 177 -8.62 -6.97 1.20
CA ASN A 177 -7.90 -6.10 2.12
C ASN A 177 -6.91 -5.16 1.42
N VAL A 178 -6.40 -5.55 0.25
CA VAL A 178 -5.32 -4.84 -0.45
C VAL A 178 -5.81 -4.35 -1.80
N VAL A 179 -5.41 -3.14 -2.15
CA VAL A 179 -5.43 -2.65 -3.53
C VAL A 179 -4.00 -2.46 -4.02
N SER A 180 -3.76 -2.82 -5.28
CA SER A 180 -2.53 -2.56 -6.01
C SER A 180 -2.89 -1.76 -7.26
N ILE A 181 -2.25 -0.61 -7.44
CA ILE A 181 -2.46 0.29 -8.58
C ILE A 181 -1.17 0.34 -9.38
N TYR A 182 -1.18 -0.24 -10.56
CA TYR A 182 -0.06 -0.19 -11.48
C TYR A 182 -0.34 0.84 -12.57
N LEU A 183 0.60 1.76 -12.77
CA LEU A 183 0.61 2.74 -13.84
C LEU A 183 1.73 2.34 -14.79
N ASP A 184 1.49 2.36 -16.10
CA ASP A 184 2.55 2.10 -17.07
C ASP A 184 3.70 3.11 -16.87
N PRO A 185 4.91 2.66 -16.49
CA PRO A 185 6.00 3.56 -16.15
C PRO A 185 6.46 4.36 -17.36
N THR A 186 6.39 3.81 -18.58
CA THR A 186 6.83 4.53 -19.78
C THR A 186 5.91 5.72 -20.08
N ALA A 187 4.59 5.55 -19.88
CA ALA A 187 3.61 6.60 -20.09
C ALA A 187 3.75 7.79 -19.12
N VAL A 188 4.29 7.54 -17.92
CA VAL A 188 4.52 8.56 -16.87
C VAL A 188 6.00 8.86 -16.65
N SER A 189 6.87 8.53 -17.62
CA SER A 189 8.33 8.76 -17.56
C SER A 189 8.99 8.25 -16.26
N ASN A 190 8.55 7.09 -15.81
CA ASN A 190 8.99 6.39 -14.61
C ASN A 190 8.80 7.18 -13.29
N HIS A 191 7.95 8.21 -13.30
CA HIS A 191 7.78 9.14 -12.16
C HIS A 191 7.34 8.44 -10.87
N PHE A 192 6.57 7.35 -10.96
CA PHE A 192 6.11 6.57 -9.81
C PHE A 192 6.90 5.28 -9.60
N GLY A 193 8.01 5.07 -10.32
CA GLY A 193 8.76 3.82 -10.34
C GLY A 193 8.10 2.72 -11.19
N ASP A 194 8.67 1.51 -11.11
CA ASP A 194 8.24 0.33 -11.86
C ASP A 194 7.45 -0.69 -11.01
N THR A 195 7.14 -0.34 -9.76
CA THR A 195 6.38 -1.18 -8.84
C THR A 195 4.97 -0.65 -8.60
N PRO A 196 3.99 -1.51 -8.28
CA PRO A 196 2.63 -1.04 -7.99
C PRO A 196 2.57 -0.12 -6.76
N ILE A 197 1.64 0.82 -6.79
CA ILE A 197 1.26 1.65 -5.64
C ILE A 197 0.26 0.84 -4.80
N TYR A 198 0.64 0.51 -3.57
CA TYR A 198 -0.20 -0.28 -2.66
C TYR A 198 -1.07 0.57 -1.74
N GLY A 199 -2.18 -0.02 -1.35
CA GLY A 199 -3.14 0.54 -0.42
C GLY A 199 -3.96 -0.51 0.30
N THR A 200 -4.78 -0.06 1.25
CA THR A 200 -5.71 -0.93 1.98
C THR A 200 -7.15 -0.62 1.60
N ILE A 201 -8.02 -1.61 1.63
CA ILE A 201 -9.47 -1.46 1.48
C ILE A 201 -10.05 -1.17 2.86
N THR A 202 -10.66 0.01 3.04
CA THR A 202 -11.27 0.40 4.32
C THR A 202 -12.78 0.25 4.32
N LYS A 203 -13.42 0.34 3.15
CA LYS A 203 -14.86 0.17 2.96
C LYS A 203 -15.12 -0.53 1.63
N SER A 204 -16.05 -1.48 1.61
CA SER A 204 -16.74 -1.86 0.38
C SER A 204 -18.22 -2.11 0.65
N VAL A 205 -19.08 -1.70 -0.27
CA VAL A 205 -20.53 -1.78 -0.08
C VAL A 205 -21.18 -2.14 -1.40
N GLN A 206 -22.16 -3.03 -1.36
CA GLN A 206 -23.05 -3.25 -2.49
C GLN A 206 -23.99 -2.04 -2.62
N ILE A 207 -24.00 -1.41 -3.79
CA ILE A 207 -24.95 -0.38 -4.18
C ILE A 207 -26.19 -1.10 -4.72
N ILE A 208 -27.25 -1.14 -3.92
CA ILE A 208 -28.57 -1.58 -4.34
C ILE A 208 -29.28 -0.36 -4.94
N LYS A 209 -29.79 -0.48 -6.17
CA LYS A 209 -30.71 0.51 -6.78
C LYS A 209 -32.13 0.23 -6.32
#